data_AF-A0A1H7IBP6-F1
#
_entry.id   AF-A0A1H7IBP6-F1
#
_cell.length_a   1.000
_cell.length_b   1.000
_cell.length_c   1.000
_cell.angle_alpha   90.00
_cell.angle_beta   90.00
_cell.angle_gamma   90.00
#
_symmetry.space_group_name_H-M   'P 1'
#
loop_
_entity.id
_entity.type
_entity.pdbx_description
1 polymer ?
#
loop_
_entity_poly.entity_id
_entity_poly.type
_entity_poly.pdbx_seq_one_letter_code
_entity_poly.pdbx_strand_id
1 'polypeptide(L)'
;MVLDGFEGMLEEKAIRLIQFEYNQGAILSKFLLRDFYEFFEQQGYRVARLFPDRVQFKSYGFDDEDFKGPNYLAIYTDDTQVLEALGMAPVHR
;
A
#
# COMPACT_ATOMS: atom_id res chain seq x y z
N MET A 1 -15.87 0.09 1.09
CA MET A 1 -14.75 -0.54 1.82
C MET A 1 -14.47 0.27 3.09
N VAL A 2 -13.79 -0.28 4.10
CA VAL A 2 -13.41 0.49 5.31
C VAL A 2 -12.62 1.76 4.95
N LEU A 3 -11.76 1.69 3.93
CA LEU A 3 -10.91 2.81 3.52
C LEU A 3 -11.69 4.02 2.99
N ASP A 4 -12.88 3.82 2.42
CA ASP A 4 -13.73 4.93 1.94
C ASP A 4 -14.12 5.87 3.08
N GLY A 5 -14.25 5.34 4.32
CA GLY A 5 -14.51 6.15 5.51
C GLY A 5 -13.32 7.00 5.97
N PHE A 6 -12.13 6.77 5.41
CA PHE A 6 -10.89 7.48 5.73
C PHE A 6 -10.42 8.40 4.59
N GLU A 7 -11.21 8.55 3.51
CA GLU A 7 -10.81 9.31 2.32
C GLU A 7 -10.32 10.72 2.63
N GLY A 8 -11.04 11.48 3.47
CA GLY A 8 -10.61 12.82 3.89
C GLY A 8 -9.25 12.84 4.61
N MET A 9 -8.99 11.85 5.48
CA MET A 9 -7.70 11.75 6.17
C MET A 9 -6.56 11.35 5.22
N LEU A 10 -6.87 10.56 4.19
CA LEU A 10 -5.93 10.18 3.14
C LEU A 10 -5.61 11.39 2.25
N GLU A 11 -6.61 12.17 1.87
CA GLU A 11 -6.46 13.39 1.08
C GLU A 11 -5.63 14.43 1.83
N GLU A 12 -5.93 14.68 3.11
CA GLU A 12 -5.21 15.59 3.99
C GLU A 12 -3.81 15.11 4.40
N LYS A 13 -3.41 13.89 3.99
CA LYS A 13 -2.13 13.24 4.36
C LYS A 13 -1.93 13.12 5.88
N ALA A 14 -3.03 13.00 6.63
CA ALA A 14 -3.01 12.77 8.07
C ALA A 14 -2.57 11.33 8.42
N ILE A 15 -2.73 10.39 7.49
CA ILE A 15 -2.28 9.01 7.63
C ILE A 15 -0.97 8.85 6.88
N ARG A 16 0.10 8.48 7.59
CA ARG A 16 1.44 8.36 6.99
C ARG A 16 1.69 7.00 6.33
N LEU A 17 1.09 5.96 6.92
CA LEU A 17 1.29 4.56 6.55
C LEU A 17 0.06 3.74 6.93
N ILE A 18 -0.33 2.81 6.06
CA ILE A 18 -1.39 1.83 6.28
C ILE A 18 -0.82 0.45 6.01
N GLN A 19 -1.08 -0.50 6.92
CA GLN A 19 -0.84 -1.91 6.66
C GLN A 19 -2.17 -2.59 6.31
N PHE A 20 -2.16 -3.45 5.31
CA PHE A 20 -3.32 -4.24 4.91
C PHE A 20 -2.90 -5.64 4.44
N GLU A 21 -3.86 -6.57 4.52
CA GLU A 21 -3.71 -7.93 4.01
C GLU A 21 -4.43 -8.09 2.68
N TYR A 22 -3.84 -8.86 1.78
CA TYR A 22 -4.48 -9.32 0.56
C TYR A 22 -4.38 -10.84 0.53
N ASN A 23 -5.52 -11.52 0.57
CA ASN A 23 -5.62 -12.97 0.62
C ASN A 23 -6.92 -13.41 -0.07
N GLN A 24 -7.30 -14.69 0.02
CA GLN A 24 -8.53 -15.22 -0.58
C GLN A 24 -9.82 -14.48 -0.17
N GLY A 25 -9.82 -13.76 0.97
CA GLY A 25 -10.91 -12.87 1.37
C GLY A 25 -11.21 -11.77 0.34
N ALA A 26 -10.21 -11.36 -0.45
CA ALA A 26 -10.35 -10.42 -1.57
C ALA A 26 -11.35 -10.89 -2.64
N ILE A 27 -11.50 -12.22 -2.82
CA ILE A 27 -12.48 -12.81 -3.75
C ILE A 27 -13.90 -12.51 -3.27
N LEU A 28 -14.13 -12.61 -1.96
CA LEU A 28 -15.44 -12.39 -1.35
C LEU A 28 -15.80 -10.90 -1.34
N SER A 29 -14.83 -10.03 -1.03
CA SER A 29 -15.03 -8.58 -1.07
C SER A 29 -15.14 -8.02 -2.49
N LYS A 30 -14.68 -8.77 -3.49
CA LYS A 30 -14.52 -8.32 -4.89
C LYS A 30 -13.64 -7.07 -4.99
N PHE A 31 -12.62 -7.00 -4.13
CA PHE A 31 -11.65 -5.93 -4.09
C PHE A 31 -10.26 -6.55 -4.20
N LEU A 32 -9.73 -6.53 -5.41
CA LEU A 32 -8.51 -7.21 -5.82
C LEU A 32 -7.26 -6.42 -5.41
N LEU A 33 -6.08 -7.02 -5.57
CA LEU A 33 -4.82 -6.33 -5.25
C LEU A 33 -4.65 -5.09 -6.13
N ARG A 34 -5.02 -5.19 -7.41
CA ARG A 34 -5.04 -4.06 -8.33
C ARG A 34 -5.85 -2.87 -7.78
N ASP A 35 -7.02 -3.14 -7.23
CA ASP A 35 -7.92 -2.10 -6.74
C ASP A 35 -7.28 -1.36 -5.54
N PHE A 36 -6.53 -2.06 -4.69
CA PHE A 36 -5.73 -1.43 -3.64
C PHE A 36 -4.64 -0.51 -4.20
N TYR A 37 -3.89 -0.98 -5.20
CA TYR A 37 -2.87 -0.16 -5.86
C TYR A 37 -3.46 1.12 -6.45
N GLU A 38 -4.53 0.99 -7.24
CA GLU A 38 -5.19 2.14 -7.88
C GLU A 38 -5.74 3.12 -6.84
N PHE A 39 -6.42 2.63 -5.79
CA PHE A 39 -6.96 3.46 -4.72
C PHE A 39 -5.87 4.27 -4.01
N PHE A 40 -4.80 3.61 -3.56
CA PHE A 40 -3.74 4.27 -2.80
C PHE A 40 -2.89 5.20 -3.65
N GLU A 41 -2.59 4.84 -4.90
CA GLU A 41 -1.80 5.67 -5.81
C GLU A 41 -2.53 6.98 -6.18
N GLN A 42 -3.85 6.92 -6.39
CA GLN A 42 -4.67 8.12 -6.61
C GLN A 42 -4.63 9.08 -5.41
N GLN A 43 -4.48 8.53 -4.21
CA GLN A 43 -4.35 9.27 -2.97
C GLN A 43 -2.89 9.68 -2.68
N GLY A 44 -1.93 9.49 -3.59
CA GLY A 44 -0.54 9.90 -3.41
C GLY A 44 0.29 8.97 -2.50
N TYR A 45 -0.16 7.75 -2.29
CA TYR A 45 0.57 6.70 -1.58
C TYR A 45 1.23 5.75 -2.57
N ARG A 46 2.26 5.04 -2.11
CA ARG A 46 2.88 3.94 -2.83
C ARG A 46 2.63 2.64 -2.10
N VAL A 47 2.24 1.62 -2.85
CA VAL A 47 2.04 0.28 -2.31
C VAL A 47 3.34 -0.53 -2.37
N ALA A 48 3.62 -1.23 -1.28
CA ALA A 48 4.79 -2.09 -1.14
C ALA A 48 4.43 -3.40 -0.43
N ARG A 49 5.16 -4.46 -0.75
CA ARG A 49 5.07 -5.74 -0.03
C ARG A 49 5.88 -5.68 1.25
N LEU A 50 5.29 -6.15 2.34
CA LEU A 50 5.96 -6.31 3.62
C LEU A 50 6.45 -7.75 3.79
N PHE A 51 7.77 -7.90 3.88
CA PHE A 51 8.44 -9.15 4.23
C PHE A 51 8.98 -9.05 5.67
N PRO A 52 9.33 -10.19 6.31
CA PRO A 52 9.87 -10.18 7.67
C PRO A 52 11.12 -9.30 7.87
N ASP A 53 11.91 -9.12 6.81
CA ASP A 53 13.22 -8.45 6.84
C ASP A 53 13.28 -7.16 6.01
N ARG A 54 12.26 -6.87 5.19
CA ARG A 54 12.30 -5.75 4.25
C ARG A 54 10.92 -5.30 3.75
N VAL A 55 10.88 -4.09 3.20
CA VAL A 55 9.77 -3.58 2.41
C VAL A 55 10.19 -3.53 0.95
N GLN A 56 9.38 -4.13 0.06
CA GLN A 56 9.66 -4.18 -1.37
C GLN A 56 8.63 -3.37 -2.16
N PHE A 57 9.09 -2.31 -2.81
CA PHE A 57 8.27 -1.56 -3.75
C PHE A 57 8.31 -2.22 -5.12
N LYS A 58 7.14 -2.43 -5.69
CA LYS A 58 6.98 -3.00 -7.03
C LYS A 58 5.65 -2.48 -7.57
N SER A 59 5.64 -2.05 -8.82
CA SER A 59 4.39 -1.79 -9.55
C SER A 59 3.57 -3.08 -9.64
N TYR A 60 2.26 -2.93 -9.60
CA TYR A 60 1.33 -4.04 -9.79
C TYR A 60 1.54 -4.73 -11.14
N GLY A 61 1.51 -6.07 -11.14
CA GLY A 61 1.37 -6.89 -12.34
C GLY A 61 0.32 -7.98 -12.12
N PHE A 62 -0.28 -8.49 -13.20
CA PHE A 62 -1.37 -9.48 -13.10
C PHE A 62 -1.00 -10.76 -12.34
N ASP A 63 0.27 -11.20 -12.40
CA ASP A 63 0.76 -12.36 -11.64
C ASP A 63 0.78 -12.13 -10.12
N ASP A 64 0.57 -10.90 -9.65
CA ASP A 64 0.47 -10.58 -8.23
C ASP A 64 -0.91 -10.91 -7.63
N GLU A 65 -1.91 -11.20 -8.46
CA GLU A 65 -3.24 -11.69 -8.04
C GLU A 65 -3.19 -13.19 -7.69
N ASP A 66 -2.34 -13.55 -6.73
CA ASP A 66 -2.13 -14.95 -6.33
C ASP A 66 -3.04 -15.40 -5.18
N PHE A 67 -3.77 -14.46 -4.55
CA PHE A 67 -4.63 -14.63 -3.37
C PHE A 67 -3.97 -15.32 -2.17
N LYS A 68 -2.64 -15.41 -2.15
CA LYS A 68 -1.89 -16.07 -1.08
C LYS A 68 -1.47 -15.07 -0.03
N GLY A 69 -1.01 -13.90 -0.50
CA GLY A 69 -0.59 -12.80 0.37
C GLY A 69 0.60 -13.13 1.26
N PRO A 70 1.23 -12.09 1.80
CA PRO A 70 1.11 -12.02 3.26
C PRO A 70 0.59 -10.65 3.68
N ASN A 71 1.38 -9.59 3.48
CA ASN A 71 1.12 -8.27 4.01
C ASN A 71 1.61 -7.19 3.04
N TYR A 72 0.86 -6.10 2.95
CA TYR A 72 1.20 -4.92 2.15
C TYR A 72 1.19 -3.66 3.02
N LEU A 73 1.92 -2.67 2.55
CA LEU A 73 1.93 -1.30 3.08
C LEU A 73 1.49 -0.34 1.99
N ALA A 74 0.72 0.67 2.35
CA ALA A 74 0.54 1.89 1.57
C ALA A 74 1.20 3.04 2.35
N ILE A 75 2.17 3.72 1.73
CA ILE A 75 3.03 4.70 2.39
C ILE A 75 2.92 6.03 1.67
N TYR A 76 2.75 7.13 2.40
CA TYR A 76 2.68 8.45 1.78
C TYR A 76 4.00 8.74 1.05
N THR A 77 3.92 9.02 -0.26
CA THR A 77 5.09 9.03 -1.16
C THR A 77 6.18 10.01 -0.74
N ASP A 78 5.79 11.16 -0.21
CA ASP A 78 6.73 12.24 0.15
C ASP A 78 7.15 12.20 1.63
N ASP A 79 6.75 11.17 2.38
CA ASP A 79 7.12 10.99 3.80
C ASP A 79 8.52 10.38 3.96
N THR A 80 9.52 11.24 3.82
CA THR A 80 10.94 10.87 3.93
C THR A 80 11.30 10.19 5.25
N GLN A 81 10.71 10.64 6.37
CA GLN A 81 11.00 10.06 7.68
C GLN A 81 10.49 8.61 7.79
N VAL A 82 9.30 8.30 7.28
CA VAL A 82 8.81 6.91 7.25
C VAL A 82 9.67 6.05 6.31
N LEU A 83 10.01 6.57 5.13
CA LEU A 83 10.83 5.83 4.16
C LEU A 83 12.21 5.49 4.75
N GLU A 84 12.87 6.44 5.43
CA GLU A 84 14.13 6.22 6.12
C GLU A 84 14.00 5.20 7.25
N ALA A 85 12.92 5.27 8.05
CA ALA A 85 12.66 4.30 9.12
C ALA A 85 12.44 2.87 8.61
N LEU A 86 11.95 2.73 7.37
CA LEU A 86 11.83 1.45 6.67
C LEU A 86 13.12 1.00 5.99
N GLY A 87 14.24 1.70 6.22
CA GLY A 87 15.55 1.39 5.65
C GLY A 87 15.69 1.76 4.17
N MET A 88 14.85 2.68 3.68
CA MET A 88 14.90 3.12 2.28
C MET A 88 15.71 4.39 2.11
N ALA A 89 16.42 4.48 0.99
CA ALA A 89 17.02 5.73 0.56
C ALA A 89 15.91 6.72 0.11
N PRO A 90 15.99 8.01 0.48
CA PRO A 90 15.03 9.02 0.02
C PRO A 90 15.03 9.09 -1.51
N VAL A 91 13.83 9.09 -2.11
CA VAL A 91 13.67 9.30 -3.55
C VAL A 91 13.95 10.77 -3.83
N HIS A 92 15.19 11.09 -4.22
CA HIS A 92 15.50 12.43 -4.72
C HIS A 92 14.76 12.62 -6.04
N ARG A 93 13.91 13.65 -6.09
CA ARG A 93 13.28 14.14 -7.33
C ARG A 93 14.30 14.82 -8.22
#